data_AF-A0A6M4P851-F1
#
_entry.id   AF-A0A6M4P851-F1
#
_cell.length_a   1.000
_cell.length_b   1.000
_cell.length_c   1.000
_cell.angle_alpha   90.00
_cell.angle_beta   90.00
_cell.angle_gamma   90.00
#
_symmetry.space_group_name_H-M   'P 1'
#
loop_
_entity.id
_entity.type
_entity.pdbx_description
1 polymer ?
#
loop_
_entity_poly.entity_id
_entity_poly.type
_entity_poly.pdbx_seq_one_letter_code
_entity_poly.pdbx_strand_id
1 'polypeptide(L)'
;MSGTISKIRISEDNLEKLRILKNSLNLNSYEKVIDFLIDFNLKGNSELNYLSEIKKTLEDGLSSNEKRTEAVHKRLGHLDKFYFTKILDTHHLLKEFLSVNLKEKTLGSEVVNEDKVSIEKLSDDQNSKLEKEVKEVWESHREIEEINQNLISQINNLKSKFKFESGAFSKSYKAVLTIQEFEEIFK
;
A
#
# COMPACT_ATOMS: atom_id res chain seq x y z
N MET A 1 13.51 28.00 36.58
CA MET A 1 14.82 27.74 37.22
C MET A 1 15.55 26.74 36.36
N SER A 2 16.66 27.15 35.74
CA SER A 2 17.47 26.31 34.85
C SER A 2 18.31 25.35 35.69
N GLY A 3 17.91 24.08 35.75
CA GLY A 3 18.67 23.03 36.42
C GLY A 3 19.73 22.47 35.47
N THR A 4 20.92 23.04 35.46
CA THR A 4 22.10 22.47 34.78
C THR A 4 22.53 21.21 35.51
N ILE A 5 22.17 20.04 34.98
CA ILE A 5 22.74 18.74 35.38
C ILE A 5 24.23 18.80 35.02
N SER A 6 25.06 19.17 35.98
CA SER A 6 26.42 19.63 35.69
C SER A 6 27.47 18.51 35.68
N LYS A 7 27.12 17.26 36.02
CA LYS A 7 28.04 16.11 35.93
C LYS A 7 27.29 14.79 35.69
N ILE A 8 27.32 14.29 34.45
CA ILE A 8 26.91 12.91 34.12
C ILE A 8 28.14 12.01 34.32
N ARG A 9 27.99 10.90 35.06
CA ARG A 9 29.02 9.86 35.16
C ARG A 9 28.75 8.79 34.11
N ILE A 10 29.76 8.44 33.35
CA ILE A 10 29.71 7.49 32.25
C ILE A 10 30.80 6.44 32.50
N SER A 11 30.59 5.18 32.12
CA SER A 11 31.62 4.14 32.19
C SER A 11 32.80 4.47 31.27
N GLU A 12 33.99 3.97 31.61
CA GLU A 12 35.20 4.19 30.79
C GLU A 12 35.01 3.69 29.35
N ASP A 13 34.39 2.52 29.18
CA ASP A 13 34.08 1.95 27.86
C ASP A 13 33.17 2.87 27.02
N ASN A 14 32.16 3.48 27.64
CA ASN A 14 31.26 4.41 26.95
C ASN A 14 31.93 5.78 26.69
N LEU A 15 32.86 6.20 27.54
CA LEU A 15 33.67 7.40 27.29
C LEU A 15 34.56 7.22 26.05
N GLU A 16 35.16 6.05 25.88
CA GLU A 16 36.00 5.72 24.74
C GLU A 16 35.18 5.69 23.45
N LYS A 17 34.00 5.07 23.48
CA LYS A 17 33.02 5.09 22.37
C LYS A 17 32.59 6.52 22.01
N LEU A 18 32.31 7.37 23.00
CA LEU A 18 31.97 8.78 22.77
C LEU A 18 33.15 9.57 22.18
N ARG A 19 34.39 9.25 22.55
CA ARG A 19 35.59 9.88 21.97
C ARG A 19 35.76 9.51 20.50
N ILE A 20 35.55 8.24 20.15
CA ILE A 20 35.58 7.77 18.75
C ILE A 20 34.48 8.48 17.94
N LEU A 21 33.25 8.50 18.44
CA LEU A 21 32.11 9.18 17.81
C LEU A 21 32.32 10.69 17.64
N LYS A 22 32.89 11.35 18.65
CA LYS A 22 33.23 12.77 18.59
C LYS A 22 34.18 13.08 17.43
N ASN A 23 35.22 12.25 17.28
CA ASN A 23 36.23 12.42 16.24
C ASN A 23 35.69 12.06 14.85
N SER A 24 34.89 10.99 14.72
CA SER A 24 34.34 10.58 13.42
C SER A 24 33.30 11.57 12.88
N LEU A 25 32.51 12.20 13.76
CA LEU A 25 31.49 13.18 13.41
C LEU A 25 32.01 14.62 13.39
N ASN A 26 33.32 14.85 13.63
CA ASN A 26 33.93 16.18 13.74
C ASN A 26 33.18 17.12 14.73
N LEU A 27 32.71 16.58 15.85
CA LEU A 27 31.96 17.35 16.85
C LEU A 27 32.91 17.98 17.88
N ASN A 28 32.65 19.24 18.24
CA ASN A 28 33.56 20.01 19.10
C ASN A 28 33.36 19.78 20.60
N SER A 29 32.20 19.28 21.05
CA SER A 29 31.93 18.93 22.45
C SER A 29 31.27 17.55 22.59
N TYR A 30 31.41 16.93 23.77
CA TYR A 30 30.73 15.68 24.09
C TYR A 30 29.22 15.88 24.25
N GLU A 31 28.77 17.06 24.68
CA GLU A 31 27.35 17.41 24.77
C GLU A 31 26.67 17.30 23.41
N LYS A 32 27.30 17.82 22.36
CA LYS A 32 26.77 17.69 20.98
C LYS A 32 26.69 16.26 20.49
N VAL A 33 27.62 15.39 20.93
CA VAL A 33 27.56 13.96 20.60
C VAL A 33 26.37 13.33 21.29
N ILE A 34 26.11 13.69 22.54
CA ILE A 34 24.95 13.20 23.31
C ILE A 34 23.64 13.69 22.69
N ASP A 35 23.55 14.99 22.35
CA ASP A 35 22.37 15.56 21.69
C ASP A 35 22.11 14.87 20.34
N PHE A 36 23.16 14.62 19.56
CA PHE A 36 23.08 13.87 18.30
C PHE A 36 22.54 12.44 18.51
N LEU A 37 23.02 11.74 19.54
CA LEU A 37 22.55 10.39 19.85
C LEU A 37 21.10 10.38 20.34
N ILE A 38 20.70 11.39 21.11
CA ILE A 38 19.30 11.57 21.55
C ILE A 38 18.40 11.81 20.34
N ASP A 39 18.78 12.74 19.45
CA ASP A 39 18.03 13.04 18.23
C ASP A 39 17.96 11.83 17.29
N PHE A 40 19.05 11.08 17.14
CA PHE A 40 19.10 9.87 16.33
C PHE A 40 18.18 8.78 16.89
N ASN A 41 18.17 8.59 18.21
CA ASN A 41 17.30 7.61 18.87
C ASN A 41 15.82 8.02 18.82
N LEU A 42 15.51 9.32 18.93
CA LEU A 42 14.15 9.84 18.79
C LEU A 42 13.62 9.68 17.36
N LYS A 43 14.45 9.99 16.35
CA LYS A 43 14.08 9.79 14.93
C LYS A 43 13.93 8.31 14.58
N GLY A 44 14.87 7.47 14.99
CA GLY A 44 14.83 6.02 14.73
C GLY A 44 13.61 5.32 15.34
N ASN A 45 13.21 5.68 16.57
CA ASN A 45 12.00 5.15 17.18
C ASN A 45 10.72 5.64 16.51
N SER A 46 10.69 6.88 16.01
CA SER A 46 9.51 7.42 15.33
C SER A 46 9.24 6.73 13.99
N GLU A 47 10.28 6.41 13.20
CA GLU A 47 10.14 5.71 11.92
C GLU A 47 9.79 4.22 12.11
N LEU A 48 10.41 3.55 13.09
CA LEU A 48 10.08 2.17 13.43
C LEU A 48 8.64 2.02 13.96
N ASN A 49 8.18 2.97 14.79
CA ASN A 49 6.81 2.97 15.27
C ASN A 49 5.80 3.25 14.14
N TYR A 50 6.10 4.20 13.25
CA TYR A 50 5.25 4.48 12.09
C TYR A 50 5.12 3.28 11.15
N LEU A 51 6.24 2.59 10.86
CA LEU A 51 6.22 1.39 10.03
C LEU A 51 5.49 0.22 10.71
N SER A 52 5.62 0.09 12.04
CA SER A 52 4.87 -0.90 12.82
C SER A 52 3.37 -0.64 12.81
N GLU A 53 2.94 0.63 12.93
CA GLU A 53 1.54 1.03 12.84
C GLU A 53 0.96 0.82 11.45
N ILE A 54 1.69 1.15 10.39
CA ILE A 54 1.30 0.86 9.01
C ILE A 54 1.13 -0.64 8.80
N LYS A 55 2.10 -1.45 9.25
CA LYS A 55 2.04 -2.91 9.14
C LYS A 55 0.79 -3.47 9.81
N LYS A 56 0.52 -3.03 11.04
CA LYS A 56 -0.65 -3.47 11.80
C LYS A 56 -1.96 -3.08 11.09
N THR A 57 -2.04 -1.85 10.58
CA THR A 57 -3.22 -1.36 9.85
C THR A 57 -3.46 -2.14 8.56
N LEU A 58 -2.39 -2.49 7.84
CA LEU A 58 -2.46 -3.31 6.63
C LEU A 58 -2.88 -4.74 6.94
N GLU A 59 -2.34 -5.37 7.99
CA GLU A 59 -2.71 -6.71 8.44
C GLU A 59 -4.19 -6.78 8.87
N ASP A 60 -4.65 -5.80 9.64
CA ASP A 60 -6.06 -5.68 10.05
C ASP A 60 -6.98 -5.49 8.83
N GLY A 61 -6.56 -4.67 7.87
CA GLY A 61 -7.26 -4.48 6.60
C GLY A 61 -7.34 -5.76 5.77
N LEU A 62 -6.26 -6.55 5.72
CA LEU A 62 -6.18 -7.80 4.97
C LEU A 62 -7.09 -8.87 5.58
N SER A 63 -7.09 -9.01 6.92
CA SER A 63 -7.97 -9.93 7.63
C SER A 63 -9.46 -9.56 7.48
N SER A 64 -9.77 -8.26 7.56
CA SER A 64 -11.12 -7.75 7.30
C SER A 64 -11.58 -8.06 5.88
N ASN A 65 -10.68 -7.92 4.91
CA ASN A 65 -10.97 -8.19 3.50
C ASN A 65 -11.14 -9.69 3.22
N GLU A 66 -10.31 -10.57 3.81
CA GLU A 66 -10.49 -12.03 3.74
C GLU A 66 -11.86 -12.47 4.26
N LYS A 67 -12.30 -11.93 5.40
CA LYS A 67 -13.64 -12.23 5.94
C LYS A 67 -14.75 -11.77 4.99
N ARG A 68 -14.57 -10.61 4.35
CA ARG A 68 -15.53 -10.09 3.37
C ARG A 68 -15.55 -10.97 2.12
N THR A 69 -14.41 -11.34 1.56
CA THR A 69 -14.35 -12.20 0.37
C THR A 69 -14.88 -13.59 0.66
N GLU A 70 -14.60 -14.17 1.82
CA GLU A 70 -15.18 -15.46 2.22
C GLU A 70 -16.71 -15.37 2.38
N ALA A 71 -17.23 -14.28 2.98
CA ALA A 71 -18.67 -14.07 3.09
C ALA A 71 -19.35 -13.87 1.72
N VAL A 72 -18.69 -13.17 0.80
CA VAL A 72 -19.16 -12.98 -0.57
C VAL A 72 -19.13 -14.31 -1.33
N HIS A 73 -18.05 -15.09 -1.21
CA HIS A 73 -17.93 -16.42 -1.83
C HIS A 73 -18.96 -17.41 -1.27
N LYS A 74 -19.26 -17.42 0.04
CA LYS A 74 -20.37 -18.22 0.60
C LYS A 74 -21.73 -17.82 0.02
N ARG A 75 -21.95 -16.52 -0.23
CA ARG A 75 -23.22 -16.02 -0.77
C ARG A 75 -23.36 -16.23 -2.27
N LEU A 76 -22.27 -16.15 -3.03
CA LEU A 76 -22.28 -16.09 -4.49
C LEU A 76 -21.49 -17.22 -5.16
N GLY A 77 -20.96 -18.18 -4.39
CA GLY A 77 -20.15 -19.29 -4.91
C GLY A 77 -20.92 -20.24 -5.83
N HIS A 78 -22.25 -20.24 -5.76
CA HIS A 78 -23.08 -20.92 -6.77
C HIS A 78 -22.99 -20.27 -8.17
N LEU A 79 -22.42 -19.06 -8.28
CA LEU A 79 -22.09 -18.34 -9.51
C LEU A 79 -20.58 -18.36 -9.83
N ASP A 80 -19.78 -19.14 -9.10
CA ASP A 80 -18.30 -19.21 -9.20
C ASP A 80 -17.80 -19.42 -10.63
N LYS A 81 -18.60 -20.06 -11.48
CA LYS A 81 -18.25 -20.31 -12.89
C LYS A 81 -18.01 -19.03 -13.71
N PHE A 82 -18.49 -17.87 -13.27
CA PHE A 82 -18.50 -16.66 -14.10
C PHE A 82 -17.62 -15.50 -13.58
N TYR A 83 -17.36 -15.34 -12.28
CA TYR A 83 -16.72 -14.10 -11.77
C TYR A 83 -15.75 -14.21 -10.58
N PHE A 84 -15.74 -15.29 -9.78
CA PHE A 84 -14.97 -15.32 -8.52
C PHE A 84 -13.50 -15.73 -8.65
N THR A 85 -13.15 -16.48 -9.69
CA THR A 85 -11.76 -16.90 -9.93
C THR A 85 -10.82 -15.70 -10.10
N LYS A 86 -11.27 -14.61 -10.72
CA LYS A 86 -10.48 -13.37 -10.88
C LYS A 86 -10.25 -12.59 -9.56
N ILE A 87 -11.17 -12.68 -8.60
CA ILE A 87 -11.06 -12.00 -7.31
C ILE A 87 -10.07 -12.76 -6.39
N LEU A 88 -10.03 -14.09 -6.48
CA LEU A 88 -9.05 -14.91 -5.77
C LEU A 88 -7.62 -14.66 -6.27
N ASP A 89 -7.43 -14.48 -7.58
CA ASP A 89 -6.11 -14.18 -8.18
C ASP A 89 -5.52 -12.86 -7.67
N THR A 90 -6.33 -11.80 -7.55
CA THR A 90 -5.85 -10.49 -7.07
C THR A 90 -5.45 -10.52 -5.59
N HIS A 91 -6.16 -11.29 -4.75
CA HIS A 91 -5.75 -11.54 -3.37
C HIS A 91 -4.45 -12.34 -3.26
N HIS A 92 -4.29 -13.35 -4.13
CA HIS A 92 -3.05 -14.12 -4.18
C HIS A 92 -1.87 -13.25 -4.61
N LEU A 93 -2.06 -12.38 -5.60
CA LEU A 93 -1.07 -11.42 -6.07
C LEU A 93 -0.65 -10.43 -4.99
N LEU A 94 -1.60 -9.91 -4.21
CA LEU A 94 -1.31 -8.96 -3.11
C LEU A 94 -0.53 -9.65 -1.99
N LYS A 95 -0.88 -10.91 -1.68
CA LYS A 95 -0.18 -11.73 -0.68
C LYS A 95 1.24 -12.06 -1.14
N GLU A 96 1.42 -12.40 -2.42
CA GLU A 96 2.74 -12.61 -3.01
C GLU A 96 3.57 -11.32 -3.01
N PHE A 97 3.00 -10.20 -3.47
CA PHE A 97 3.64 -8.88 -3.46
C PHE A 97 4.12 -8.48 -2.07
N LEU A 98 3.27 -8.66 -1.04
CA LEU A 98 3.67 -8.38 0.35
C LEU A 98 4.78 -9.33 0.81
N SER A 99 4.71 -10.62 0.48
CA SER A 99 5.73 -11.59 0.90
C SER A 99 7.09 -11.40 0.22
N VAL A 100 7.13 -10.91 -1.02
CA VAL A 100 8.36 -10.61 -1.76
C VAL A 100 8.99 -9.31 -1.26
N ASN A 101 8.20 -8.23 -1.18
CA ASN A 101 8.73 -6.90 -0.78
C ASN A 101 9.06 -6.81 0.72
N LEU A 102 8.41 -7.59 1.58
CA LEU A 102 8.76 -7.64 3.01
C LEU A 102 10.03 -8.46 3.27
N LYS A 103 10.35 -9.46 2.42
CA LYS A 103 11.60 -10.23 2.52
C LYS A 103 12.81 -9.44 2.03
N GLU A 104 12.69 -8.68 0.94
CA GLU A 104 13.79 -7.84 0.44
C GLU A 104 14.20 -6.76 1.44
N LYS A 105 13.24 -6.18 2.19
CA LYS A 105 13.58 -5.21 3.26
C LYS A 105 14.27 -5.82 4.48
N THR A 106 14.10 -7.11 4.76
CA THR A 106 14.84 -7.80 5.82
C THR A 106 16.21 -8.29 5.39
N LEU A 107 16.46 -8.46 4.09
CA LEU A 107 17.75 -8.91 3.54
C LEU A 107 18.67 -7.75 3.14
N GLY A 108 18.14 -6.54 2.92
CA GLY A 108 18.94 -5.35 2.61
C GLY A 108 19.67 -4.71 3.80
N SER A 109 19.57 -5.25 5.02
CA SER A 109 20.25 -4.71 6.21
C SER A 109 21.56 -5.42 6.56
N GLU A 110 21.98 -6.44 5.80
CA GLU A 110 23.29 -7.07 5.95
C GLU A 110 23.99 -7.12 4.60
N VAL A 111 25.20 -6.54 4.56
CA VAL A 111 26.14 -6.47 3.43
C VAL A 111 25.83 -5.36 2.42
N VAL A 112 26.62 -4.29 2.43
CA VAL A 112 27.61 -3.97 1.38
C VAL A 112 28.55 -2.86 1.90
N ASN A 113 29.79 -3.24 2.18
CA ASN A 113 30.94 -2.35 2.05
C ASN A 113 31.48 -2.51 0.61
N GLU A 114 31.93 -1.38 0.04
CA GLU A 114 32.81 -1.24 -1.13
C GLU A 114 32.22 -1.54 -2.52
N ASP A 115 31.73 -0.49 -3.20
CA ASP A 115 32.24 -0.02 -4.51
C ASP A 115 31.35 1.12 -5.07
N LYS A 116 31.64 2.35 -4.65
CA LYS A 116 30.90 3.56 -5.02
C LYS A 116 31.49 4.26 -6.25
N VAL A 117 31.49 3.63 -7.43
CA VAL A 117 31.73 4.38 -8.69
C VAL A 117 30.88 3.88 -9.87
N SER A 118 30.35 2.65 -9.85
CA SER A 118 29.67 2.06 -11.03
C SER A 118 28.14 1.95 -10.92
N ILE A 119 27.54 2.30 -9.77
CA ILE A 119 26.13 2.01 -9.47
C ILE A 119 25.17 3.14 -9.92
N GLU A 120 25.63 4.40 -9.97
CA GLU A 120 24.76 5.54 -10.30
C GLU A 120 24.16 5.46 -11.72
N LYS A 121 24.91 4.97 -12.71
CA LYS A 121 24.39 4.86 -14.09
C LYS A 121 23.39 3.72 -14.32
N LEU A 122 23.48 2.64 -13.55
CA LEU A 122 22.53 1.51 -13.63
C LEU A 122 21.21 1.82 -12.89
N SER A 123 21.29 2.62 -11.82
CA SER A 123 20.11 3.07 -11.07
C SER A 123 19.22 4.00 -11.88
N ASP A 124 19.79 4.90 -12.69
CA ASP A 124 19.01 5.86 -13.49
C ASP A 124 18.21 5.20 -14.62
N ASP A 125 18.80 4.20 -15.29
CA ASP A 125 18.11 3.45 -16.35
C ASP A 125 16.96 2.60 -15.78
N GLN A 126 17.15 1.97 -14.63
CA GLN A 126 16.10 1.21 -13.94
C GLN A 126 14.98 2.12 -13.43
N ASN A 127 15.32 3.28 -12.86
CA ASN A 127 14.35 4.27 -12.42
C ASN A 127 13.51 4.81 -13.59
N SER A 128 14.14 5.09 -14.74
CA SER A 128 13.41 5.55 -15.93
C SER A 128 12.43 4.52 -16.49
N LYS A 129 12.76 3.23 -16.35
CA LYS A 129 11.90 2.12 -16.78
C LYS A 129 10.71 1.94 -15.82
N LEU A 130 10.96 2.00 -14.51
CA LEU A 130 9.92 2.01 -13.48
C LEU A 130 8.97 3.19 -13.63
N GLU A 131 9.46 4.39 -13.94
CA GLU A 131 8.60 5.56 -14.19
C GLU A 131 7.68 5.38 -15.40
N LYS A 132 8.15 4.70 -16.45
CA LYS A 132 7.31 4.37 -17.62
C LYS A 132 6.25 3.33 -17.28
N GLU A 133 6.65 2.24 -16.60
CA GLU A 133 5.72 1.19 -16.18
C GLU A 133 4.64 1.75 -15.24
N VAL A 134 5.00 2.63 -14.31
CA VAL A 134 4.04 3.33 -13.44
C VAL A 134 3.07 4.18 -14.28
N LYS A 135 3.55 4.96 -15.24
CA LYS A 135 2.68 5.76 -16.12
C LYS A 135 1.71 4.89 -16.93
N GLU A 136 2.19 3.78 -17.51
CA GLU A 136 1.34 2.84 -18.25
C GLU A 136 0.27 2.21 -17.35
N VAL A 137 0.62 1.83 -16.12
CA VAL A 137 -0.35 1.31 -15.14
C VAL A 137 -1.38 2.38 -14.77
N TRP A 138 -0.96 3.64 -14.58
CA TRP A 138 -1.88 4.75 -14.30
C TRP A 138 -2.82 5.05 -15.46
N GLU A 139 -2.33 5.01 -16.70
CA GLU A 139 -3.16 5.18 -17.90
C GLU A 139 -4.15 4.03 -18.06
N SER A 140 -3.70 2.79 -17.90
CA SER A 140 -4.58 1.62 -17.92
C SER A 140 -5.65 1.67 -16.81
N HIS A 141 -5.28 2.10 -15.60
CA HIS A 141 -6.23 2.28 -14.51
C HIS A 141 -7.27 3.36 -14.85
N ARG A 142 -6.86 4.46 -15.48
CA ARG A 142 -7.76 5.52 -15.92
C ARG A 142 -8.76 5.03 -16.98
N GLU A 143 -8.31 4.25 -17.96
CA GLU A 143 -9.18 3.65 -18.98
C GLU A 143 -10.20 2.68 -18.35
N ILE A 144 -9.76 1.85 -17.40
CA ILE A 144 -10.65 0.92 -16.68
C ILE A 144 -11.69 1.69 -15.86
N GLU A 145 -11.30 2.78 -15.22
CA GLU A 145 -12.23 3.60 -14.43
C GLU A 145 -13.26 4.27 -15.34
N GLU A 146 -12.87 4.76 -16.51
CA GLU A 146 -13.79 5.31 -17.51
C GLU A 146 -14.80 4.26 -18.00
N ILE A 147 -14.34 3.04 -18.30
CA ILE A 147 -15.20 1.90 -18.64
C ILE A 147 -16.17 1.59 -17.49
N ASN A 148 -15.69 1.56 -16.24
CA ASN A 148 -16.52 1.31 -15.07
C ASN A 148 -17.61 2.37 -14.89
N GLN A 149 -17.26 3.65 -15.03
CA GLN A 149 -18.23 4.74 -14.94
C GLN A 149 -19.30 4.62 -16.03
N ASN A 150 -18.91 4.27 -17.26
CA ASN A 150 -19.85 4.02 -18.34
C ASN A 150 -20.79 2.85 -18.00
N LEU A 151 -20.25 1.69 -17.59
CA LEU A 151 -21.03 0.52 -17.20
C LEU A 151 -22.00 0.82 -16.03
N ILE A 152 -21.57 1.59 -15.03
CA ILE A 152 -22.43 2.02 -13.92
C ILE A 152 -23.59 2.88 -14.44
N SER A 153 -23.33 3.81 -15.36
CA SER A 153 -24.36 4.61 -16.01
C SER A 153 -25.37 3.73 -16.76
N GLN A 154 -24.88 2.78 -17.56
CA GLN A 154 -25.72 1.82 -18.29
C GLN A 154 -26.61 0.99 -17.35
N ILE A 155 -26.03 0.46 -16.26
CA ILE A 155 -26.75 -0.32 -15.25
C ILE A 155 -27.84 0.53 -14.58
N ASN A 156 -27.54 1.78 -14.23
CA ASN A 156 -28.51 2.65 -13.58
C ASN A 156 -29.67 3.01 -14.53
N ASN A 157 -29.37 3.27 -15.80
CA ASN A 157 -30.38 3.49 -16.83
C ASN A 157 -31.28 2.26 -16.99
N LEU A 158 -30.71 1.05 -17.07
CA LEU A 158 -31.47 -0.20 -17.12
C LEU A 158 -32.34 -0.40 -15.89
N LYS A 159 -31.78 -0.24 -14.68
CA LYS A 159 -32.52 -0.38 -13.41
C LYS A 159 -33.72 0.54 -13.34
N SER A 160 -33.60 1.78 -13.82
CA SER A 160 -34.71 2.75 -13.83
C SER A 160 -35.91 2.32 -14.69
N LYS A 161 -35.68 1.41 -15.66
CA LYS A 161 -36.69 0.96 -16.62
C LYS A 161 -37.42 -0.30 -16.15
N PHE A 162 -36.91 -0.99 -15.14
CA PHE A 162 -37.62 -2.11 -14.53
C PHE A 162 -38.81 -1.61 -13.72
N LYS A 163 -40.01 -2.05 -14.09
CA LYS A 163 -41.24 -1.81 -13.34
C LYS A 163 -41.71 -3.11 -12.69
N PHE A 164 -42.23 -2.97 -11.48
CA PHE A 164 -42.87 -4.06 -10.76
C PHE A 164 -44.30 -4.22 -11.27
N GLU A 165 -44.60 -5.37 -11.87
CA GLU A 165 -45.95 -5.78 -12.22
C GLU A 165 -46.41 -6.86 -11.25
N SER A 166 -47.48 -6.58 -10.48
CA SER A 166 -48.17 -7.61 -9.68
C SER A 166 -49.57 -7.86 -10.23
N GLY A 167 -49.80 -9.08 -10.73
CA GLY A 167 -51.13 -9.61 -11.02
C GLY A 167 -51.66 -10.46 -9.87
N ALA A 168 -52.91 -10.92 -9.99
CA ALA A 168 -53.60 -11.75 -8.99
C ALA A 168 -52.88 -13.08 -8.68
N PHE A 169 -51.98 -13.55 -9.56
CA PHE A 169 -51.30 -14.85 -9.42
C PHE A 169 -49.78 -14.81 -9.61
N SER A 170 -49.18 -13.66 -9.93
CA SER A 170 -47.71 -13.55 -10.01
C SER A 170 -47.21 -12.13 -9.81
N LYS A 171 -45.98 -12.03 -9.30
CA LYS A 171 -45.20 -10.80 -9.19
C LYS A 171 -44.00 -10.93 -10.13
N SER A 172 -43.85 -10.03 -11.09
CA SER A 172 -42.72 -10.03 -12.02
C SER A 172 -42.15 -8.63 -12.18
N TYR A 173 -40.83 -8.53 -12.30
CA TYR A 173 -40.17 -7.31 -12.73
C TYR A 173 -39.93 -7.39 -14.24
N LYS A 174 -40.48 -6.44 -14.99
CA LYS A 174 -40.24 -6.33 -16.44
C LYS A 174 -39.70 -4.95 -16.76
N ALA A 175 -38.68 -4.91 -17.61
CA ALA A 175 -38.25 -3.68 -18.24
C ALA A 175 -38.94 -3.56 -19.60
N VAL A 176 -39.53 -2.40 -19.88
CA VAL A 176 -40.02 -2.07 -21.22
C VAL A 176 -39.08 -1.01 -21.77
N LEU A 177 -38.32 -1.37 -22.80
CA LEU A 177 -37.39 -0.51 -23.52
C LEU A 177 -37.83 -0.44 -24.97
N THR A 178 -37.85 0.75 -25.54
CA THR A 178 -37.92 0.94 -26.99
C THR A 178 -36.56 0.62 -27.63
N ILE A 179 -36.55 0.34 -28.94
CA ILE A 179 -35.31 0.06 -29.68
C ILE A 179 -34.35 1.25 -29.60
N GLN A 180 -34.87 2.48 -29.69
CA GLN A 180 -34.07 3.71 -29.55
C GLN A 180 -33.43 3.84 -28.16
N GLU A 181 -34.18 3.57 -27.09
CA GLU A 181 -33.63 3.62 -25.72
C GLU A 181 -32.58 2.53 -25.49
N PHE A 182 -32.74 1.37 -26.11
CA PHE A 182 -31.73 0.31 -26.06
C PHE A 182 -30.43 0.76 -26.75
N GLU A 183 -30.54 1.33 -27.95
CA GLU A 183 -29.38 1.87 -28.68
C GLU A 183 -28.70 3.03 -27.96
N GLU A 184 -29.44 3.89 -27.25
CA GLU A 184 -28.87 4.97 -26.44
C GLU A 184 -28.13 4.46 -25.20
N ILE A 185 -28.60 3.39 -24.56
CA ILE A 185 -27.95 2.83 -23.37
C ILE A 185 -26.64 2.13 -23.72
N PHE A 186 -26.55 1.47 -24.88
CA PHE A 186 -25.41 0.62 -25.26
C PHE A 186 -24.48 1.23 -26.32
N LYS A 187 -24.55 2.54 -26.55
CA LYS A 187 -23.54 3.28 -27.32
C LYS A 187 -22.21 3.36 -26.59
#